data_AF-A0A6G6XAJ5-F1
#
_entry.id   AF-A0A6G6XAJ5-F1
#
_cell.length_a   1.000
_cell.length_b   1.000
_cell.length_c   1.000
_cell.angle_alpha   90.00
_cell.angle_beta   90.00
_cell.angle_gamma   90.00
#
_symmetry.space_group_name_H-M   'P 1'
#
loop_
_entity.id
_entity.type
_entity.pdbx_description
1 polymer ?
#
loop_
_entity_poly.entity_id
_entity_poly.type
_entity_poly.pdbx_seq_one_letter_code
_entity_poly.pdbx_strand_id
1 'polypeptide(L)'
;MRFELYKVEITRADRPVTGYVVASDEQRASEIVVEHEIGVNQQNQGFTLERVDETLPNDQRKGLDVLLESAPAGIASWCEPLGWITHAEPVHKLHLFRIEEIGGEDRFIIAPSADVAARIHGVCAVGPDNAISMFRIHDGLVGLRNEALRGLPALLEFGPVGMVSWDDKSGWSLD
;
A
#
# COMPACT_ATOMS: atom_id res chain seq x y z
N MET A 1 6.53 2.08 25.16
CA MET A 1 5.09 1.89 24.84
C MET A 1 5.08 1.18 23.50
N ARG A 2 4.37 0.06 23.38
CA ARG A 2 4.31 -0.72 22.13
C ARG A 2 3.07 -0.26 21.36
N PHE A 3 3.19 -0.06 20.05
CA PHE A 3 2.05 0.25 19.20
C PHE A 3 1.17 -0.97 18.97
N GLU A 4 -0.04 -0.73 18.51
CA GLU A 4 -1.05 -1.71 18.12
C GLU A 4 -1.39 -1.51 16.64
N LEU A 5 -1.93 -2.57 16.01
CA LEU A 5 -2.38 -2.50 14.63
C LEU A 5 -3.91 -2.52 14.59
N TYR A 6 -4.49 -1.51 13.96
CA TYR A 6 -5.92 -1.38 13.77
C TYR A 6 -6.28 -1.56 12.30
N LYS A 7 -7.26 -2.41 12.01
CA LYS A 7 -7.97 -2.42 10.74
C LYS A 7 -8.98 -1.29 10.76
N VAL A 8 -8.99 -0.46 9.72
CA VAL A 8 -10.02 0.56 9.50
C VAL A 8 -10.91 0.14 8.35
N GLU A 9 -12.23 0.24 8.54
CA GLU A 9 -13.21 0.11 7.46
C GLU A 9 -13.92 1.44 7.27
N ILE A 10 -13.73 2.07 6.11
CA ILE A 10 -14.29 3.37 5.78
C ILE A 10 -15.45 3.18 4.81
N THR A 11 -16.59 3.78 5.12
CA THR A 11 -17.77 3.73 4.25
C THR A 11 -17.74 4.88 3.26
N ARG A 12 -17.50 4.59 1.96
CA ARG A 12 -17.69 5.55 0.86
C ARG A 12 -19.13 5.46 0.34
N ALA A 13 -19.52 6.41 -0.51
CA ALA A 13 -20.85 6.42 -1.12
C ALA A 13 -21.08 5.24 -2.09
N ASP A 14 -20.02 4.70 -2.69
CA ASP A 14 -20.06 3.68 -3.74
C ASP A 14 -19.43 2.34 -3.34
N ARG A 15 -18.61 2.31 -2.28
CA ARG A 15 -17.93 1.09 -1.79
C ARG A 15 -17.45 1.20 -0.34
N PRO A 16 -17.22 0.08 0.35
CA PRO A 16 -16.36 0.06 1.53
C PRO A 16 -14.88 0.12 1.12
N VAL A 17 -14.05 0.67 2.00
CA VAL A 17 -12.59 0.73 1.84
C VAL A 17 -11.94 0.20 3.12
N THR A 18 -10.93 -0.65 2.99
CA THR A 18 -10.21 -1.23 4.13
C THR A 18 -8.78 -0.74 4.14
N GLY A 19 -8.29 -0.28 5.29
CA GLY A 19 -6.91 0.10 5.51
C GLY A 19 -6.39 -0.43 6.85
N TYR A 20 -5.13 -0.12 7.16
CA TYR A 20 -4.53 -0.45 8.45
C TYR A 20 -3.81 0.76 9.04
N VAL A 21 -3.81 0.86 10.36
CA VAL A 21 -3.25 1.97 11.12
C VAL A 21 -2.41 1.43 12.27
N VAL A 22 -1.17 1.89 12.37
CA VAL A 22 -0.30 1.67 13.53
C VAL A 22 -0.46 2.85 14.48
N ALA A 23 -0.85 2.60 15.72
CA ALA A 23 -1.09 3.66 16.73
C ALA A 23 -0.87 3.16 18.15
N SER A 24 -0.80 4.07 19.13
CA SER A 24 -0.60 3.70 20.56
C SER A 24 -1.84 3.11 21.21
N ASP A 25 -3.00 3.48 20.67
CA ASP A 25 -4.33 3.17 21.16
C ASP A 25 -5.36 3.55 20.08
N GLU A 26 -6.61 3.16 20.30
CA GLU A 26 -7.73 3.37 19.36
C GLU A 26 -8.03 4.86 19.14
N GLN A 27 -7.89 5.69 20.17
CA GLN A 27 -8.12 7.13 20.06
C GLN A 27 -7.11 7.75 19.08
N ARG A 28 -5.82 7.41 19.22
CA ARG A 28 -4.80 7.88 18.30
C ARG A 28 -4.96 7.32 16.89
N ALA A 29 -5.40 6.07 16.75
CA ALA A 29 -5.73 5.50 15.44
C ALA A 29 -6.87 6.28 14.76
N SER A 30 -7.92 6.63 15.50
CA SER A 30 -9.05 7.43 15.03
C SER A 30 -8.62 8.82 14.54
N GLU A 31 -7.75 9.50 15.30
CA GLU A 31 -7.18 10.80 14.89
C GLU A 31 -6.42 10.70 13.56
N ILE A 32 -5.59 9.67 13.40
CA ILE A 32 -4.82 9.45 12.15
C ILE A 32 -5.77 9.25 10.96
N VAL A 33 -6.84 8.46 11.13
CA VAL A 33 -7.84 8.27 10.06
C VAL A 33 -8.54 9.57 9.72
N VAL A 34 -8.94 10.37 10.72
CA VAL A 34 -9.60 11.67 10.48
C VAL A 34 -8.66 12.65 9.78
N GLU A 35 -7.40 12.76 10.22
CA GLU A 35 -6.39 13.60 9.57
C GLU A 35 -6.17 13.19 8.10
N HIS A 36 -6.08 11.88 7.85
CA HIS A 36 -5.98 11.33 6.51
C HIS A 36 -7.21 11.71 5.65
N GLU A 37 -8.42 11.48 6.15
CA GLU A 37 -9.69 11.75 5.44
C GLU A 37 -9.83 13.24 5.06
N ILE A 38 -9.46 14.13 5.98
CA ILE A 38 -9.40 15.57 5.73
C ILE A 38 -8.39 15.86 4.61
N GLY A 39 -7.21 15.24 4.69
CA GLY A 39 -6.13 15.44 3.73
C GLY A 39 -6.46 14.97 2.31
N VAL A 40 -7.11 13.81 2.17
CA VAL A 40 -7.51 13.29 0.85
C VAL A 40 -8.75 13.98 0.30
N ASN A 41 -9.48 14.72 1.14
CA ASN A 41 -10.71 15.47 0.83
C ASN A 41 -11.75 14.61 0.09
N GLN A 42 -11.95 13.38 0.56
CA GLN A 42 -12.95 12.47 0.04
C GLN A 42 -14.18 12.44 0.95
N GLN A 43 -15.36 12.19 0.36
CA GLN A 43 -16.57 12.01 1.15
C GLN A 43 -16.55 10.63 1.83
N ASN A 44 -16.82 10.60 3.13
CA ASN A 44 -17.05 9.39 3.90
C ASN A 44 -18.36 9.49 4.69
N GLN A 45 -18.93 8.34 5.02
CA GLN A 45 -20.12 8.20 5.86
C GLN A 45 -19.75 7.71 7.27
N GLY A 46 -18.48 7.87 7.66
CA GLY A 46 -17.89 7.30 8.86
C GLY A 46 -16.97 6.10 8.60
N PHE A 47 -16.33 5.65 9.67
CA PHE A 47 -15.43 4.50 9.69
C PHE A 47 -15.55 3.72 11.00
N THR A 48 -15.10 2.48 10.99
CA THR A 48 -14.91 1.65 12.18
C THR A 48 -13.44 1.27 12.33
N LEU A 49 -13.04 0.97 13.58
CA LEU A 49 -11.72 0.48 13.92
C LEU A 49 -11.84 -0.85 14.64
N GLU A 50 -10.94 -1.78 14.33
CA GLU A 50 -10.82 -3.07 14.99
C GLU A 50 -9.33 -3.34 15.23
N ARG A 51 -8.95 -3.65 16.48
CA ARG A 51 -7.58 -4.07 16.78
C ARG A 51 -7.34 -5.48 16.25
N VAL A 52 -6.32 -5.65 15.41
CA VAL A 52 -6.05 -6.90 14.67
C VAL A 52 -4.66 -7.50 14.87
N ASP A 53 -3.72 -6.84 15.55
CA ASP A 53 -2.36 -7.36 15.74
C ASP A 53 -2.30 -8.75 16.38
N GLU A 54 -3.30 -9.10 17.21
CA GLU A 54 -3.40 -10.40 17.85
C GLU A 54 -4.18 -11.44 17.02
N THR A 55 -4.96 -11.02 16.03
CA THR A 55 -5.89 -11.87 15.24
C THR A 55 -5.46 -12.08 13.79
N LEU A 56 -4.39 -11.43 13.34
CA LEU A 56 -3.84 -11.61 12.00
C LEU A 56 -3.44 -13.07 11.73
N PRO A 57 -3.63 -13.56 10.48
CA PRO A 57 -3.13 -14.87 10.09
C PRO A 57 -1.60 -14.93 10.12
N ASN A 58 -1.05 -16.15 10.22
CA ASN A 58 0.38 -16.36 10.51
C ASN A 58 1.34 -15.79 9.44
N ASP A 59 0.93 -15.80 8.18
CA ASP A 59 1.67 -15.21 7.06
C ASP A 59 1.81 -13.69 7.21
N GLN A 60 0.76 -13.03 7.71
CA GLN A 60 0.72 -11.58 7.95
C GLN A 60 1.40 -11.14 9.25
N ARG A 61 1.87 -12.09 10.08
CA ARG A 61 2.62 -11.76 11.31
C ARG A 61 4.09 -11.45 11.05
N LYS A 62 4.60 -11.77 9.87
CA LYS A 62 6.01 -11.56 9.54
C LYS A 62 6.37 -10.08 9.61
N GLY A 63 7.32 -9.74 10.49
CA GLY A 63 7.80 -8.38 10.69
C GLY A 63 6.86 -7.48 11.52
N LEU A 64 5.71 -7.99 11.99
CA LEU A 64 4.75 -7.22 12.76
C LEU A 64 5.30 -6.75 14.10
N ASP A 65 6.04 -7.59 14.84
CA ASP A 65 6.62 -7.19 16.13
C ASP A 65 7.57 -5.98 15.97
N VAL A 66 8.44 -6.03 14.96
CA VAL A 66 9.39 -4.94 14.65
C VAL A 66 8.63 -3.66 14.27
N LEU A 67 7.57 -3.78 13.47
CA LEU A 67 6.69 -2.67 13.13
C LEU A 67 6.11 -2.01 14.39
N LEU A 68 5.51 -2.81 15.27
CA LEU A 68 4.84 -2.32 16.47
C LEU A 68 5.80 -1.78 17.55
N GLU A 69 7.07 -2.17 17.52
CA GLU A 69 8.09 -1.67 18.43
C GLU A 69 8.77 -0.38 17.95
N SER A 70 8.90 -0.18 16.64
CA SER A 70 9.81 0.82 16.08
C SER A 70 9.23 1.73 15.01
N ALA A 71 8.11 1.38 14.38
CA ALA A 71 7.56 2.17 13.30
C ALA A 71 6.87 3.45 13.83
N PRO A 72 6.84 4.53 13.05
CA PRO A 72 6.03 5.69 13.37
C PRO A 72 4.53 5.32 13.36
N ALA A 73 3.74 5.99 14.19
CA ALA A 73 2.28 5.90 14.10
C ALA A 73 1.80 6.48 12.77
N GLY A 74 0.90 5.78 12.08
CA GLY A 74 0.44 6.17 10.75
C GLY A 74 -0.28 5.04 10.03
N ILE A 75 -0.61 5.28 8.76
CA ILE A 75 -1.18 4.26 7.87
C ILE A 75 -0.13 3.19 7.58
N ALA A 76 -0.59 1.95 7.44
CA ALA A 76 0.24 0.82 7.07
C ALA A 76 -0.42 -0.04 5.98
N SER A 77 0.42 -0.72 5.21
CA SER A 77 0.00 -1.67 4.19
C SER A 77 0.78 -2.97 4.32
N TRP A 78 0.11 -4.08 4.03
CA TRP A 78 0.72 -5.39 3.91
C TRP A 78 1.22 -5.61 2.48
N CYS A 79 2.45 -6.12 2.34
CA CYS A 79 3.03 -6.55 1.08
C CYS A 79 3.69 -7.91 1.30
N GLU A 80 3.13 -8.98 0.71
CA GLU A 80 3.60 -10.36 0.93
C GLU A 80 5.14 -10.56 0.89
N PRO A 81 5.88 -10.04 -0.11
CA PRO A 81 7.33 -10.21 -0.15
C PRO A 81 8.07 -9.44 0.97
N LEU A 82 7.52 -8.32 1.47
CA LEU A 82 8.22 -7.39 2.37
C LEU A 82 7.71 -7.40 3.82
N GLY A 83 6.49 -7.85 4.04
CA GLY A 83 5.77 -7.72 5.30
C GLY A 83 4.99 -6.41 5.41
N TRP A 84 4.77 -5.94 6.64
CA TRP A 84 4.13 -4.66 6.92
C TRP A 84 5.03 -3.47 6.61
N ILE A 85 4.45 -2.46 5.98
CA ILE A 85 5.11 -1.21 5.60
C ILE A 85 4.32 -0.08 6.24
N THR A 86 4.96 0.77 7.05
CA THR A 86 4.36 2.03 7.51
C THR A 86 4.60 3.13 6.50
N HIS A 87 3.62 4.01 6.40
CA HIS A 87 3.65 5.13 5.47
C HIS A 87 4.18 6.35 6.22
N ALA A 88 5.19 6.99 5.66
CA ALA A 88 5.86 8.13 6.32
C ALA A 88 5.02 9.43 6.24
N GLU A 89 4.07 9.51 5.31
CA GLU A 89 3.30 10.73 5.06
C GLU A 89 1.97 10.76 5.82
N PRO A 90 1.59 11.91 6.42
CA PRO A 90 0.33 12.04 7.18
C PRO A 90 -0.93 11.84 6.33
N VAL A 91 -0.87 12.20 5.04
CA VAL A 91 -1.96 12.02 4.07
C VAL A 91 -1.46 11.06 3.02
N HIS A 92 -1.96 9.84 3.09
CA HIS A 92 -1.43 8.78 2.26
C HIS A 92 -2.24 8.61 0.98
N LYS A 93 -1.57 8.63 -0.17
CA LYS A 93 -2.09 7.98 -1.38
C LYS A 93 -0.98 7.09 -1.91
N LEU A 94 -1.34 5.86 -2.23
CA LEU A 94 -0.43 5.00 -2.96
C LEU A 94 -0.20 5.59 -4.34
N HIS A 95 0.97 5.30 -4.88
CA HIS A 95 1.36 5.72 -6.21
C HIS A 95 1.55 4.49 -7.08
N LEU A 96 1.15 4.60 -8.34
CA LEU A 96 1.54 3.64 -9.36
C LEU A 96 2.89 4.07 -9.91
N PHE A 97 3.90 3.22 -9.75
CA PHE A 97 5.23 3.39 -10.33
C PHE A 97 5.39 2.45 -11.52
N ARG A 98 6.07 2.93 -12.56
CA ARG A 98 6.55 2.08 -13.66
C ARG A 98 8.05 1.90 -13.54
N ILE A 99 8.48 0.65 -13.44
CA ILE A 99 9.87 0.24 -13.40
C ILE A 99 10.28 -0.19 -14.81
N GLU A 100 11.21 0.56 -15.40
CA GLU A 100 11.80 0.27 -16.71
C GLU A 100 13.17 -0.38 -16.49
N GLU A 101 13.28 -1.69 -16.67
CA GLU A 101 14.55 -2.42 -16.64
C GLU A 101 15.30 -2.30 -17.98
N ILE A 102 16.63 -2.12 -17.95
CA ILE A 102 17.42 -2.08 -19.18
C ILE A 102 17.38 -3.46 -19.88
N GLY A 103 16.64 -3.54 -20.99
CA GLY A 103 16.50 -4.76 -21.78
C GLY A 103 15.48 -5.76 -21.26
N GLY A 104 14.68 -5.36 -20.26
CA GLY A 104 13.57 -6.14 -19.71
C GLY A 104 12.20 -5.60 -20.11
N GLU A 105 11.16 -6.21 -19.55
CA GLU A 105 9.78 -5.70 -19.66
C GLU A 105 9.49 -4.69 -18.55
N ASP A 106 8.67 -3.69 -18.88
CA ASP A 106 8.16 -2.71 -17.89
C ASP A 106 7.31 -3.43 -16.85
N ARG A 107 7.47 -3.04 -15.58
CA ARG A 107 6.65 -3.54 -14.47
C ARG A 107 5.96 -2.40 -13.75
N PHE A 108 4.76 -2.66 -13.27
CA PHE A 108 4.01 -1.69 -12.48
C PHE A 108 4.00 -2.10 -11.01
N ILE A 109 4.19 -1.12 -10.13
CA ILE A 109 4.22 -1.35 -8.68
C ILE A 109 3.37 -0.29 -8.00
N ILE A 110 2.47 -0.74 -7.13
CA ILE A 110 1.73 0.13 -6.23
C ILE A 110 2.50 0.20 -4.92
N ALA A 111 2.91 1.40 -4.54
CA ALA A 111 3.70 1.61 -3.34
C ALA A 111 3.47 3.00 -2.75
N PRO A 112 3.76 3.19 -1.46
CA PRO A 112 3.68 4.50 -0.83
C PRO A 112 4.77 5.48 -1.30
N SER A 113 5.87 4.97 -1.84
CA SER A 113 7.02 5.78 -2.25
C SER A 113 7.90 5.01 -3.25
N ALA A 114 8.77 5.73 -3.96
CA ALA A 114 9.65 5.16 -4.97
C ALA A 114 10.70 4.20 -4.38
N ASP A 115 11.18 4.45 -3.15
CA ASP A 115 12.12 3.55 -2.45
C ASP A 115 11.44 2.24 -2.05
N VAL A 116 10.18 2.28 -1.61
CA VAL A 116 9.40 1.07 -1.36
C VAL A 116 9.14 0.33 -2.67
N ALA A 117 8.81 1.04 -3.76
CA ALA A 117 8.64 0.43 -5.07
C ALA A 117 9.92 -0.29 -5.55
N ALA A 118 11.08 0.36 -5.41
CA ALA A 118 12.39 -0.23 -5.73
C ALA A 118 12.67 -1.49 -4.90
N ARG A 119 12.29 -1.49 -3.61
CA ARG A 119 12.47 -2.63 -2.72
C ARG A 119 11.56 -3.80 -3.10
N ILE A 120 10.29 -3.52 -3.43
CA ILE A 120 9.35 -4.55 -3.94
C ILE A 120 9.91 -5.15 -5.22
N HIS A 121 10.34 -4.29 -6.15
CA HIS A 121 10.96 -4.73 -7.39
C HIS A 121 12.15 -5.64 -7.13
N GLY A 122 13.09 -5.22 -6.26
CA GLY A 122 14.28 -6.02 -5.95
C GLY A 122 13.98 -7.40 -5.36
N VAL A 123 12.91 -7.55 -4.58
CA VAL A 123 12.54 -8.84 -4.00
C VAL A 123 11.76 -9.73 -4.98
N CYS A 124 10.92 -9.14 -5.85
CA CYS A 124 10.13 -9.90 -6.82
C CYS A 124 10.88 -10.21 -8.13
N ALA A 125 11.79 -9.34 -8.56
CA ALA A 125 12.50 -9.42 -9.84
C ALA A 125 13.74 -10.33 -9.79
N VAL A 126 14.38 -10.39 -8.62
CA VAL A 126 15.69 -11.01 -8.47
C VAL A 126 15.49 -12.47 -8.07
N GLY A 127 15.42 -13.34 -9.08
CA GLY A 127 15.67 -14.76 -8.86
C GLY A 127 17.09 -14.99 -8.32
N PRO A 128 17.37 -16.13 -7.67
CA PRO A 128 18.65 -16.40 -7.00
C PRO A 128 19.90 -16.28 -7.88
N ASP A 129 19.75 -16.32 -9.21
CA ASP A 129 20.83 -16.25 -10.20
C ASP A 129 20.86 -14.94 -11.02
N ASN A 130 19.90 -14.02 -10.82
CA ASN A 130 19.83 -12.79 -11.61
C ASN A 130 20.68 -11.68 -10.98
N ALA A 131 21.64 -11.17 -11.77
CA ALA A 131 22.31 -9.92 -11.43
C ALA A 131 21.28 -8.80 -11.34
N ILE A 132 21.42 -7.91 -10.35
CA ILE A 132 20.60 -6.70 -10.23
C ILE A 132 20.77 -5.91 -11.54
N SER A 133 19.73 -5.87 -12.36
CA SER A 133 19.68 -5.04 -13.55
C SER A 133 19.54 -3.58 -13.11
N MET A 134 20.16 -2.66 -13.86
CA MET A 134 19.86 -1.25 -13.68
C MET A 134 18.44 -0.99 -14.17
N PHE A 135 17.66 -0.25 -13.38
CA PHE A 135 16.29 0.14 -13.73
C PHE A 135 16.06 1.63 -13.45
N ARG A 136 15.00 2.16 -14.06
CA ARG A 136 14.50 3.51 -13.81
C ARG A 136 13.09 3.45 -13.24
N ILE A 137 12.77 4.39 -12.36
CA ILE A 137 11.45 4.53 -11.76
C ILE A 137 10.78 5.76 -12.36
N HIS A 138 9.60 5.56 -12.90
CA HIS A 138 8.77 6.59 -13.51
C HIS A 138 7.41 6.68 -12.81
N ASP A 139 6.72 7.80 -13.01
CA ASP A 139 5.29 7.89 -12.74
C ASP A 139 4.56 6.88 -13.65
N GLY A 140 3.91 5.90 -13.04
CA GLY A 140 3.23 4.81 -13.73
C GLY A 140 1.94 5.22 -14.42
N LEU A 141 1.44 6.44 -14.20
CA LEU A 141 0.28 6.97 -14.90
C LEU A 141 0.60 7.41 -16.34
N VAL A 142 1.88 7.70 -16.62
CA VAL A 142 2.32 8.22 -17.92
C VAL A 142 2.19 7.14 -18.99
N GLY A 143 1.38 7.43 -20.02
CA GLY A 143 1.19 6.55 -21.17
C GLY A 143 0.13 5.45 -20.97
N LEU A 144 -0.58 5.45 -19.84
CA LEU A 144 -1.71 4.55 -19.65
C LEU A 144 -2.90 4.91 -20.56
N ARG A 145 -3.61 3.88 -21.02
CA ARG A 145 -4.89 4.03 -21.71
C ARG A 145 -5.98 4.48 -20.73
N ASN A 146 -7.01 5.15 -21.24
CA ASN A 146 -8.10 5.69 -20.41
C ASN A 146 -8.83 4.60 -19.59
N GLU A 147 -8.92 3.39 -20.12
CA GLU A 147 -9.54 2.25 -19.45
C GLU A 147 -8.76 1.89 -18.17
N ALA A 148 -7.43 1.85 -18.25
CA ALA A 148 -6.54 1.58 -17.12
C ALA A 148 -6.62 2.68 -16.04
N LEU A 149 -6.94 3.91 -16.42
CA LEU A 149 -7.06 5.05 -15.50
C LEU A 149 -8.34 5.02 -14.64
N ARG A 150 -9.44 4.43 -15.11
CA ARG A 150 -10.75 4.52 -14.42
C ARG A 150 -10.79 3.83 -13.06
N GLY A 151 -10.06 2.72 -12.89
CA GLY A 151 -10.03 1.96 -11.63
C GLY A 151 -8.92 2.38 -10.66
N LEU A 152 -7.93 3.15 -11.14
CA LEU A 152 -6.74 3.47 -10.35
C LEU A 152 -7.00 4.32 -9.11
N PRO A 153 -7.86 5.37 -9.13
CA PRO A 153 -8.08 6.17 -7.92
C PRO A 153 -8.56 5.35 -6.72
N ALA A 154 -9.34 4.29 -6.98
CA ALA A 154 -9.81 3.38 -5.95
C ALA A 154 -8.72 2.49 -5.39
N LEU A 155 -7.92 1.94 -6.30
CA LEU A 155 -6.81 1.07 -5.98
C LEU A 155 -5.68 1.83 -5.24
N LEU A 156 -5.49 3.11 -5.57
CA LEU A 156 -4.42 3.93 -4.99
C LEU A 156 -4.78 4.56 -3.64
N GLU A 157 -6.00 4.35 -3.14
CA GLU A 157 -6.46 4.91 -1.87
C GLU A 157 -5.92 4.08 -0.68
N PHE A 158 -6.29 2.80 -0.64
CA PHE A 158 -5.84 1.81 0.35
C PHE A 158 -5.62 0.42 -0.28
N GLY A 159 -5.37 0.36 -1.59
CA GLY A 159 -5.19 -0.92 -2.27
C GLY A 159 -3.92 -1.67 -1.84
N PRO A 160 -3.72 -2.86 -2.39
CA PRO A 160 -2.57 -3.68 -2.05
C PRO A 160 -1.27 -3.01 -2.50
N VAL A 161 -0.25 -3.11 -1.65
CA VAL A 161 1.12 -2.71 -2.00
C VAL A 161 1.83 -3.90 -2.61
N GLY A 162 2.36 -3.73 -3.81
CA GLY A 162 3.00 -4.82 -4.53
C GLY A 162 3.09 -4.60 -6.03
N MET A 163 3.58 -5.63 -6.72
CA MET A 163 3.63 -5.67 -8.18
C MET A 163 2.23 -5.91 -8.74
N VAL A 164 1.87 -5.16 -9.77
CA VAL A 164 0.54 -5.25 -10.39
C VAL A 164 0.65 -5.36 -11.89
N SER A 165 -0.31 -6.04 -12.49
CA SER A 165 -0.51 -6.14 -13.93
C SER A 165 -1.87 -5.60 -14.33
N TRP A 166 -1.97 -5.10 -15.56
CA TRP A 166 -3.22 -4.69 -16.17
C TRP A 166 -3.65 -5.70 -17.24
N ASP A 167 -4.86 -6.21 -17.12
CA ASP A 167 -5.52 -7.01 -18.15
C ASP A 167 -6.81 -6.31 -18.63
N ASP A 168 -7.03 -6.28 -19.94
CA ASP A 168 -8.14 -5.53 -20.55
C ASP A 168 -9.53 -6.08 -20.15
N LYS A 169 -9.64 -7.30 -19.60
CA LYS A 169 -10.91 -7.90 -19.17
C LYS A 169 -11.13 -7.77 -17.67
N SER A 170 -10.09 -7.96 -16.88
CA SER A 170 -10.16 -8.06 -15.41
C SER A 170 -9.65 -6.82 -14.68
N GLY A 171 -8.97 -5.92 -15.38
CA GLY A 171 -8.44 -4.67 -14.84
C GLY A 171 -7.09 -4.85 -14.16
N TRP A 172 -6.85 -4.08 -13.11
CA TRP A 172 -5.63 -4.19 -12.30
C TRP A 172 -5.71 -5.38 -11.35
N SER A 173 -4.67 -6.21 -11.35
CA SER A 173 -4.50 -7.34 -10.43
C SER A 173 -3.13 -7.30 -9.75
N LEU A 174 -3.07 -7.81 -8.52
CA LEU A 174 -1.81 -8.08 -7.83
C LEU A 174 -1.18 -9.35 -8.40
N ASP A 175 0.11 -9.29 -8.71
CA ASP A 175 0.90 -10.41 -9.24
C ASP A 175 1.51 -11.29 -8.14
#